data_AF-A0AB33IXK8-F1
#
_entry.id   AF-A0AB33IXK8-F1
#
_cell.length_a   1.000
_cell.length_b   1.000
_cell.length_c   1.000
_cell.angle_alpha   90.00
_cell.angle_beta   90.00
_cell.angle_gamma   90.00
#
_symmetry.space_group_name_H-M   'P 1'
#
loop_
_entity.id
_entity.type
_entity.pdbx_description
1 polymer ?
#
loop_
_entity_poly.entity_id
_entity_poly.type
_entity_poly.pdbx_seq_one_letter_code
_entity_poly.pdbx_strand_id
1 'polypeptide(L)'
;MDTKDYKDMLLESASGFMMPFALDDKEDLNVILPFGEQTHPSTGEKFYHQGIDYAVKDKPLYAIASGMVIGAGHDAVHENYIITRYGKYEVTYGHVSEVYAPYGTNVKAGQEIAHAGDFLHMGVRFVGKELDPANFIAMIWANIQQLAAMGITSQPTTDFLGDKKIVTKFDDAQDEIMALMLRWLPAYMNELRTKAYTPPRKMELSLKNILSQAADKNYFYETMPNLGNPLGLSGRSAPLVEKIQEILIEDFLAFLAVRQGIYPQSWNDDQKKNFLKKQPPTA
;
A
#
# COMPACT_ATOMS: atom_id res chain seq x y z
N MET A 1 11.61 -9.42 13.02
CA MET A 1 11.75 -8.02 12.54
C MET A 1 11.27 -7.13 13.66
N ASP A 2 12.06 -6.14 14.03
CA ASP A 2 11.80 -5.25 15.16
C ASP A 2 10.83 -4.13 14.72
N THR A 3 9.90 -3.72 15.56
CA THR A 3 8.79 -2.79 15.22
C THR A 3 9.25 -1.40 14.77
N LYS A 4 10.54 -1.07 14.99
CA LYS A 4 11.18 0.17 14.50
C LYS A 4 11.36 0.24 12.98
N ASP A 5 11.39 -0.89 12.26
CA ASP A 5 11.68 -0.89 10.82
C ASP A 5 10.50 -0.42 9.95
N TYR A 6 9.24 -0.55 10.40
CA TYR A 6 8.07 -0.31 9.54
C TYR A 6 7.83 1.17 9.18
N LYS A 7 8.21 2.10 10.07
CA LYS A 7 8.10 3.55 9.80
C LYS A 7 9.10 4.00 8.74
N ASP A 8 10.26 3.34 8.72
CA ASP A 8 11.32 3.56 7.73
C ASP A 8 10.99 2.93 6.36
N MET A 9 10.03 2.01 6.30
CA MET A 9 9.54 1.36 5.08
C MET A 9 8.51 2.20 4.31
N LEU A 10 8.13 3.38 4.83
CA LEU A 10 7.34 4.32 4.06
C LEU A 10 8.18 4.84 2.89
N LEU A 11 7.75 4.51 1.67
CA LEU A 11 8.35 5.11 0.49
C LEU A 11 7.78 6.51 0.30
N GLU A 12 8.61 7.53 0.45
CA GLU A 12 8.25 8.91 0.17
C GLU A 12 8.55 9.27 -1.30
N SER A 13 7.67 10.05 -1.93
CA SER A 13 7.86 10.47 -3.31
C SER A 13 7.24 11.83 -3.59
N ALA A 14 8.07 12.80 -3.99
CA ALA A 14 7.63 14.15 -4.36
C ALA A 14 6.77 14.17 -5.64
N SER A 15 6.92 13.17 -6.51
CA SER A 15 6.19 13.05 -7.78
C SER A 15 4.99 12.10 -7.71
N GLY A 16 4.62 11.60 -6.53
CA GLY A 16 3.60 10.56 -6.38
C GLY A 16 4.13 9.15 -6.69
N PHE A 17 3.23 8.19 -6.92
CA PHE A 17 3.58 6.79 -7.17
C PHE A 17 3.01 6.29 -8.50
N MET A 18 3.68 5.32 -9.10
CA MET A 18 3.26 4.64 -10.32
C MET A 18 3.54 3.13 -10.20
N MET A 19 2.70 2.32 -10.83
CA MET A 19 2.97 0.89 -10.98
C MET A 19 4.15 0.67 -11.94
N PRO A 20 5.03 -0.32 -11.71
CA PRO A 20 6.23 -0.53 -12.53
C PRO A 20 5.93 -0.82 -14.00
N PHE A 21 4.73 -1.28 -14.33
CA PHE A 21 4.23 -1.56 -15.68
C PHE A 21 2.71 -1.47 -15.67
N ALA A 22 2.12 -1.30 -16.86
CA ALA A 22 0.67 -1.31 -17.04
C ALA A 22 0.10 -2.74 -17.10
N LEU A 23 -1.08 -2.92 -16.49
CA LEU A 23 -1.93 -4.10 -16.67
C LEU A 23 -3.26 -3.60 -17.22
N ASP A 24 -3.74 -4.22 -18.29
CA ASP A 24 -5.07 -3.92 -18.81
C ASP A 24 -6.14 -4.47 -17.85
N ASP A 25 -7.35 -3.89 -17.84
CA ASP A 25 -8.47 -4.28 -16.96
C ASP A 25 -8.88 -5.77 -17.06
N LYS A 26 -8.39 -6.49 -18.08
CA LYS A 26 -8.67 -7.90 -18.36
C LYS A 26 -7.45 -8.81 -18.19
N GLU A 27 -6.30 -8.26 -17.81
CA GLU A 27 -5.04 -8.97 -17.75
C GLU A 27 -4.69 -9.33 -16.30
N ASP A 28 -4.59 -10.62 -16.02
CA ASP A 28 -4.12 -11.10 -14.72
C ASP A 28 -2.60 -11.04 -14.66
N LEU A 29 -2.06 -10.51 -13.55
CA LEU A 29 -0.62 -10.51 -13.30
C LEU A 29 -0.14 -11.94 -13.03
N ASN A 30 0.34 -12.61 -14.08
CA ASN A 30 0.80 -13.98 -13.99
C ASN A 30 2.25 -14.06 -13.48
N VAL A 31 2.45 -14.82 -12.40
CA VAL A 31 3.76 -15.10 -11.80
C VAL A 31 4.31 -16.38 -12.42
N ILE A 32 5.47 -16.27 -13.07
CA ILE A 32 6.22 -17.41 -13.61
C ILE A 32 6.98 -18.12 -12.49
N LEU A 33 7.70 -17.35 -11.66
CA LEU A 33 8.51 -17.87 -10.57
C LEU A 33 8.42 -16.94 -9.34
N PRO A 34 7.88 -17.42 -8.20
CA PRO A 34 7.71 -16.60 -7.02
C PRO A 34 9.03 -16.36 -6.26
N PHE A 35 9.00 -15.37 -5.36
CA PHE A 35 10.10 -15.07 -4.44
C PHE A 35 10.28 -16.16 -3.37
N GLY A 36 11.53 -16.37 -2.94
CA GLY A 36 11.87 -17.25 -1.83
C GLY A 36 12.35 -18.64 -2.24
N GLU A 37 12.20 -19.63 -1.36
CA GLU A 37 12.69 -20.99 -1.59
C GLU A 37 11.88 -21.70 -2.70
N GLN A 38 12.57 -22.11 -3.76
CA GLN A 38 12.03 -22.79 -4.93
C GLN A 38 12.64 -24.18 -5.09
N THR A 39 11.98 -25.04 -5.88
CA THR A 39 12.48 -26.38 -6.23
C THR A 39 12.62 -26.48 -7.74
N HIS A 40 13.81 -26.83 -8.22
CA HIS A 40 14.08 -26.97 -9.63
C HIS A 40 13.27 -28.14 -10.22
N PRO A 41 12.47 -27.93 -11.28
CA PRO A 41 11.48 -28.92 -11.72
C PRO A 41 12.11 -30.20 -12.29
N SER A 42 13.32 -30.12 -12.86
CA SER A 42 13.98 -31.29 -13.45
C SER A 42 14.97 -32.00 -12.52
N THR A 43 15.59 -31.29 -11.57
CA THR A 43 16.64 -31.84 -10.70
C THR A 43 16.15 -32.09 -9.27
N GLY A 44 15.06 -31.43 -8.86
CA GLY A 44 14.54 -31.48 -7.49
C GLY A 44 15.40 -30.69 -6.49
N GLU A 45 16.45 -30.01 -6.94
CA GLU A 45 17.31 -29.22 -6.08
C GLU A 45 16.60 -27.95 -5.60
N LYS A 46 16.82 -27.62 -4.32
CA LYS A 46 16.30 -26.40 -3.73
C LYS A 46 17.21 -25.22 -4.05
N PHE A 47 16.62 -24.10 -4.43
CA PHE A 47 17.33 -22.84 -4.61
C PHE A 47 16.51 -21.67 -4.04
N TYR A 48 17.14 -20.52 -3.85
CA TYR A 48 16.45 -19.33 -3.33
C TYR A 48 16.36 -18.28 -4.42
N HIS A 49 15.14 -17.90 -4.80
CA HIS A 49 14.87 -16.90 -5.81
C HIS A 49 14.79 -15.51 -5.17
N GLN A 50 15.75 -14.64 -5.51
CA GLN A 50 15.95 -13.31 -4.91
C GLN A 50 15.07 -12.19 -5.52
N GLY A 51 13.99 -12.58 -6.20
CA GLY A 51 13.04 -11.68 -6.83
C GLY A 51 11.78 -12.43 -7.21
N ILE A 52 11.00 -11.87 -8.13
CA ILE A 52 9.82 -12.51 -8.70
C ILE A 52 9.87 -12.36 -10.22
N ASP A 53 9.48 -13.41 -10.93
CA ASP A 53 9.40 -13.40 -12.39
C ASP A 53 7.94 -13.28 -12.81
N TYR A 54 7.64 -12.24 -13.57
CA TYR A 54 6.31 -12.00 -14.13
C TYR A 54 6.27 -12.30 -15.62
N ALA A 55 5.15 -12.81 -16.10
CA ALA A 55 4.86 -12.94 -17.53
C ALA A 55 4.49 -11.57 -18.15
N VAL A 56 5.38 -10.59 -17.96
CA VAL A 56 5.29 -9.25 -18.50
C VAL A 56 6.26 -9.18 -19.67
N LYS A 57 5.70 -9.21 -20.87
CA LYS A 57 6.45 -9.23 -22.12
C LYS A 57 6.23 -7.94 -22.91
N ASP A 58 7.31 -7.40 -23.48
CA ASP A 58 7.29 -6.26 -24.41
C ASP A 58 6.47 -5.07 -23.89
N LYS A 59 6.65 -4.72 -22.61
CA LYS A 59 5.95 -3.61 -21.96
C LYS A 59 6.92 -2.53 -21.49
N PRO A 60 6.52 -1.25 -21.55
CA PRO A 60 7.28 -0.16 -20.94
C PRO A 60 7.34 -0.35 -19.42
N LEU A 61 8.51 -0.07 -18.85
CA LEU A 61 8.77 -0.10 -17.43
C LEU A 61 8.93 1.33 -16.90
N TYR A 62 8.21 1.64 -15.83
CA TYR A 62 8.14 2.98 -15.26
C TYR A 62 8.85 3.07 -13.92
N ALA A 63 9.46 4.23 -13.68
CA ALA A 63 9.91 4.59 -12.35
C ALA A 63 8.71 4.66 -11.40
N ILE A 64 8.83 3.98 -10.27
CA ILE A 64 7.74 3.82 -9.28
C ILE A 64 7.52 5.11 -8.49
N ALA A 65 8.60 5.85 -8.21
CA ALA A 65 8.63 7.03 -7.35
C ALA A 65 9.70 8.02 -7.84
N SER A 66 9.82 9.17 -7.16
CA SER A 66 11.01 10.02 -7.27
C SER A 66 12.24 9.25 -6.78
N GLY A 67 13.30 9.21 -7.59
CA GLY A 67 14.48 8.40 -7.27
C GLY A 67 15.65 8.66 -8.20
N MET A 68 16.61 7.74 -8.20
CA MET A 68 17.82 7.80 -9.04
C MET A 68 18.17 6.41 -9.57
N VAL A 69 18.57 6.33 -10.84
CA VAL A 69 19.15 5.11 -11.41
C VAL A 69 20.54 4.90 -10.82
N ILE A 70 20.73 3.80 -10.12
CA ILE A 70 21.98 3.44 -9.42
C ILE A 70 22.67 2.21 -10.02
N GLY A 71 22.14 1.66 -11.11
CA GLY A 71 22.75 0.55 -11.84
C GLY A 71 22.09 0.38 -13.20
N ALA A 72 22.88 0.08 -14.21
CA ALA A 72 22.41 -0.39 -15.51
C ALA A 72 23.55 -1.19 -16.14
N GLY A 73 23.27 -2.38 -16.65
CA GLY A 73 24.34 -3.26 -17.13
C GLY A 73 23.83 -4.59 -17.65
N HIS A 74 24.76 -5.52 -17.80
CA HIS A 74 24.50 -6.88 -18.25
C HIS A 74 25.23 -7.87 -17.34
N ASP A 75 24.54 -8.91 -16.86
CA ASP A 75 25.16 -10.05 -16.17
C ASP A 75 24.49 -11.38 -16.54
N ALA A 76 25.09 -12.50 -16.12
CA ALA A 76 24.62 -13.83 -16.49
C ALA A 76 23.30 -14.25 -15.82
N VAL A 77 22.87 -13.57 -14.76
CA VAL A 77 21.67 -13.90 -13.99
C VAL A 77 20.49 -13.07 -14.47
N HIS A 78 20.67 -11.76 -14.58
CA HIS A 78 19.61 -10.81 -14.93
C HIS A 78 19.61 -10.44 -16.41
N GLU A 79 20.58 -10.92 -17.19
CA GLU A 79 20.87 -10.42 -18.53
C GLU A 79 21.01 -8.89 -18.49
N ASN A 80 20.35 -8.16 -19.39
CA ASN A 80 20.28 -6.72 -19.28
C ASN A 80 19.40 -6.33 -18.10
N TYR A 81 19.85 -5.35 -17.32
CA TYR A 81 19.12 -4.88 -16.15
C TYR A 81 19.26 -3.38 -15.91
N ILE A 82 18.33 -2.85 -15.12
CA ILE A 82 18.39 -1.51 -14.52
C ILE A 82 18.03 -1.59 -13.04
N ILE A 83 18.73 -0.81 -12.20
CA ILE A 83 18.50 -0.70 -10.76
C ILE A 83 18.17 0.75 -10.45
N THR A 84 17.00 0.98 -9.86
CA THR A 84 16.56 2.31 -9.43
C THR A 84 16.41 2.36 -7.92
N ARG A 85 16.97 3.39 -7.30
CA ARG A 85 16.85 3.65 -5.87
C ARG A 85 15.76 4.69 -5.61
N TYR A 86 14.84 4.35 -4.70
CA TYR A 86 13.80 5.24 -4.20
C TYR A 86 13.91 5.32 -2.68
N GLY A 87 14.55 6.37 -2.17
CA GLY A 87 14.88 6.48 -0.74
C GLY A 87 15.73 5.30 -0.26
N LYS A 88 15.18 4.50 0.68
CA LYS A 88 15.82 3.30 1.25
C LYS A 88 15.58 2.02 0.43
N TYR A 89 14.77 2.10 -0.62
CA TYR A 89 14.46 0.99 -1.52
C TYR A 89 15.36 0.97 -2.75
N GLU A 90 15.74 -0.22 -3.18
CA GLU A 90 16.39 -0.48 -4.46
C GLU A 90 15.54 -1.50 -5.22
N VAL A 91 15.18 -1.17 -6.45
CA VAL A 91 14.37 -2.03 -7.32
C VAL A 91 15.18 -2.38 -8.55
N THR A 92 15.40 -3.67 -8.75
CA THR A 92 16.07 -4.22 -9.93
C THR A 92 15.03 -4.72 -10.90
N TYR A 93 15.15 -4.33 -12.16
CA TYR A 93 14.42 -4.92 -13.29
C TYR A 93 15.44 -5.65 -14.17
N GLY A 94 15.31 -6.97 -14.27
CA GLY A 94 16.14 -7.84 -15.12
C GLY A 94 15.37 -8.34 -16.33
N HIS A 95 16.08 -8.93 -17.29
CA HIS A 95 15.59 -9.37 -18.60
C HIS A 95 14.92 -8.24 -19.38
N VAL A 96 15.48 -7.02 -19.28
CA VAL A 96 14.99 -5.88 -20.05
C VAL A 96 15.53 -5.91 -21.47
N SER A 97 14.69 -5.59 -22.46
CA SER A 97 15.12 -5.50 -23.86
C SER A 97 15.88 -4.21 -24.13
N GLU A 98 15.53 -3.13 -23.43
CA GLU A 98 16.13 -1.81 -23.61
C GLU A 98 16.15 -1.01 -22.29
N VAL A 99 17.14 -0.13 -22.12
CA VAL A 99 17.26 0.79 -20.99
C VAL A 99 17.30 2.22 -21.49
N TYR A 100 16.39 3.07 -21.01
CA TYR A 100 16.21 4.45 -21.46
C TYR A 100 16.90 5.48 -20.56
N ALA A 101 17.18 5.11 -19.31
CA ALA A 101 17.77 6.00 -18.31
C ALA A 101 19.18 5.53 -17.90
N PRO A 102 20.25 6.30 -18.19
CA PRO A 102 21.60 5.93 -17.79
C PRO A 102 21.83 6.06 -16.28
N TYR A 103 22.90 5.43 -15.79
CA TYR A 103 23.34 5.55 -14.40
C TYR A 103 23.47 7.02 -13.95
N GLY A 104 23.02 7.31 -12.72
CA GLY A 104 23.05 8.65 -12.13
C GLY A 104 21.86 9.54 -12.51
N THR A 105 20.95 9.07 -13.37
CA THR A 105 19.77 9.83 -13.78
C THR A 105 18.76 9.90 -12.63
N ASN A 106 18.35 11.13 -12.28
CA ASN A 106 17.19 11.33 -11.42
C ASN A 106 15.91 11.04 -12.21
N VAL A 107 15.00 10.27 -11.62
CA VAL A 107 13.74 9.86 -12.24
C VAL A 107 12.56 10.32 -11.40
N LYS A 108 11.41 10.51 -12.07
CA LYS A 108 10.12 10.80 -11.43
C LYS A 108 9.17 9.63 -11.63
N ALA A 109 8.19 9.50 -10.74
CA ALA A 109 7.14 8.51 -10.88
C ALA A 109 6.47 8.61 -12.26
N GLY A 110 6.31 7.47 -12.95
CA GLY A 110 5.76 7.41 -14.30
C GLY A 110 6.73 7.74 -15.43
N GLN A 111 7.97 8.12 -15.13
CA GLN A 111 8.99 8.22 -16.15
C GLN A 111 9.36 6.82 -16.64
N GLU A 112 9.32 6.59 -17.95
CA GLU A 112 9.78 5.35 -18.55
C GLU A 112 11.30 5.22 -18.40
N ILE A 113 11.75 4.07 -17.89
CA ILE A 113 13.17 3.83 -17.56
C ILE A 113 13.78 2.66 -18.33
N ALA A 114 12.95 1.72 -18.78
CA ALA A 114 13.35 0.54 -19.53
C ALA A 114 12.15 -0.09 -20.25
N HIS A 115 12.41 -1.12 -21.03
CA HIS A 115 11.39 -1.94 -21.69
C HIS A 115 11.59 -3.41 -21.33
N ALA A 116 10.53 -4.11 -20.94
CA ALA A 116 10.60 -5.54 -20.63
C ALA A 116 11.00 -6.36 -21.86
N GLY A 117 11.73 -7.45 -21.65
CA GLY A 117 12.00 -8.45 -22.68
C GLY A 117 10.89 -9.48 -22.78
N ASP A 118 11.26 -10.76 -22.88
CA ASP A 118 10.31 -11.87 -22.97
C ASP A 118 9.55 -12.14 -21.66
N PHE A 119 10.16 -11.83 -20.53
CA PHE A 119 9.57 -11.81 -19.20
C PHE A 119 10.27 -10.75 -18.35
N LEU A 120 9.74 -10.48 -17.17
CA LEU A 120 10.30 -9.49 -16.26
C LEU A 120 10.74 -10.14 -14.96
N HIS A 121 12.04 -10.07 -14.64
CA HIS A 121 12.50 -10.29 -13.28
C HIS A 121 12.45 -9.00 -12.49
N MET A 122 11.86 -9.02 -11.31
CA MET A 122 11.83 -7.88 -10.39
C MET A 122 12.42 -8.28 -9.03
N GLY A 123 13.47 -7.59 -8.62
CA GLY A 123 14.07 -7.71 -7.28
C GLY A 123 13.83 -6.46 -6.46
N VAL A 124 13.60 -6.59 -5.16
CA VAL A 124 13.44 -5.45 -4.24
C VAL A 124 14.34 -5.62 -3.04
N ARG A 125 15.09 -4.57 -2.69
CA ARG A 125 15.87 -4.49 -1.47
C ARG A 125 15.48 -3.26 -0.66
N PHE A 126 15.47 -3.40 0.66
CA PHE A 126 15.30 -2.31 1.61
C PHE A 126 16.49 -2.30 2.57
N VAL A 127 17.26 -1.22 2.56
CA VAL A 127 18.49 -1.08 3.37
C VAL A 127 19.41 -2.31 3.19
N GLY A 128 19.57 -2.76 1.94
CA GLY A 128 20.40 -3.90 1.54
C GLY A 128 19.81 -5.29 1.82
N LYS A 129 18.63 -5.40 2.45
CA LYS A 129 17.96 -6.69 2.67
C LYS A 129 16.92 -6.96 1.59
N GLU A 130 16.89 -8.18 1.09
CA GLU A 130 15.90 -8.62 0.11
C GLU A 130 14.49 -8.63 0.71
N LEU A 131 13.54 -8.15 -0.08
CA LEU A 131 12.13 -8.14 0.21
C LEU A 131 11.39 -8.86 -0.89
N ASP A 132 10.29 -9.52 -0.52
CA ASP A 132 9.33 -10.06 -1.46
C ASP A 132 8.72 -8.92 -2.31
N PRO A 133 8.97 -8.90 -3.63
CA PRO A 133 8.48 -7.84 -4.50
C PRO A 133 6.95 -7.79 -4.57
N ALA A 134 6.24 -8.90 -4.34
CA ALA A 134 4.77 -8.90 -4.33
C ALA A 134 4.21 -8.04 -3.20
N ASN A 135 4.84 -8.08 -2.02
CA ASN A 135 4.47 -7.23 -0.88
C ASN A 135 4.79 -5.76 -1.17
N PHE A 136 5.91 -5.50 -1.84
CA PHE A 136 6.28 -4.14 -2.25
C PHE A 136 5.30 -3.55 -3.27
N ILE A 137 4.93 -4.31 -4.31
CA ILE A 137 3.93 -3.87 -5.30
C ILE A 137 2.57 -3.61 -4.63
N ALA A 138 2.13 -4.49 -3.72
CA ALA A 138 0.87 -4.29 -3.00
C ALA A 138 0.88 -2.98 -2.18
N MET A 139 2.01 -2.64 -1.55
CA MET A 139 2.19 -1.37 -0.84
C MET A 139 2.11 -0.16 -1.79
N ILE A 140 2.78 -0.22 -2.95
CA ILE A 140 2.71 0.84 -3.96
C ILE A 140 1.28 1.02 -4.48
N TRP A 141 0.59 -0.08 -4.78
CA TRP A 141 -0.81 -0.04 -5.19
C TRP A 141 -1.71 0.58 -4.12
N ALA A 142 -1.52 0.22 -2.84
CA ALA A 142 -2.25 0.83 -1.73
C ALA A 142 -1.99 2.34 -1.64
N ASN A 143 -0.74 2.79 -1.84
CA ASN A 143 -0.40 4.20 -1.90
C ASN A 143 -1.08 4.92 -3.08
N ILE A 144 -1.10 4.31 -4.27
CA ILE A 144 -1.78 4.86 -5.45
C ILE A 144 -3.29 4.97 -5.20
N GLN A 145 -3.91 3.93 -4.64
CA GLN A 145 -5.34 3.94 -4.32
C GLN A 145 -5.67 4.95 -3.21
N GLN A 146 -4.80 5.11 -2.22
CA GLN A 146 -4.93 6.16 -1.21
C GLN A 146 -4.83 7.55 -1.85
N LEU A 147 -3.81 7.78 -2.68
CA LEU A 147 -3.66 9.04 -3.41
C LEU A 147 -4.86 9.32 -4.33
N ALA A 148 -5.40 8.31 -5.03
CA ALA A 148 -6.57 8.43 -5.89
C ALA A 148 -7.86 8.67 -5.10
N ALA A 149 -8.05 7.98 -3.97
CA ALA A 149 -9.19 8.18 -3.07
C ALA A 149 -9.16 9.55 -2.39
N MET A 150 -7.95 10.08 -2.16
CA MET A 150 -7.71 11.44 -1.69
C MET A 150 -7.57 12.44 -2.85
N GLY A 151 -7.71 11.98 -4.11
CA GLY A 151 -7.37 12.62 -5.39
C GLY A 151 -6.08 13.46 -5.49
N ILE A 152 -5.19 13.36 -4.53
CA ILE A 152 -3.99 14.17 -4.41
C ILE A 152 -2.80 13.44 -5.04
N THR A 153 -1.98 14.16 -5.82
CA THR A 153 -0.71 13.71 -6.42
C THR A 153 0.51 13.83 -5.49
N SER A 154 0.32 14.15 -4.21
CA SER A 154 1.39 14.32 -3.20
C SER A 154 0.85 14.12 -1.77
N GLN A 155 1.18 13.02 -1.08
CA GLN A 155 0.64 12.69 0.25
C GLN A 155 0.59 13.90 1.20
N PRO A 156 -0.59 14.17 1.77
CA PRO A 156 -0.69 14.81 3.05
C PRO A 156 -1.57 13.92 3.92
N THR A 157 -0.97 13.09 4.78
CA THR A 157 -1.71 12.67 5.97
C THR A 157 -1.92 13.95 6.78
N THR A 158 -3.00 14.68 6.50
CA THR A 158 -3.30 15.87 7.28
C THR A 158 -3.82 15.36 8.61
N ASP A 159 -2.91 15.17 9.56
CA ASP A 159 -3.21 15.04 10.99
C ASP A 159 -3.99 16.26 11.50
N PHE A 160 -4.22 17.28 10.66
CA PHE A 160 -4.88 18.53 10.96
C PHE A 160 -6.05 18.81 10.03
N LEU A 161 -7.15 19.27 10.62
CA LEU A 161 -8.29 19.84 9.93
C LEU A 161 -8.34 21.34 10.26
N GLY A 162 -7.74 22.16 9.39
CA GLY A 162 -7.42 23.54 9.74
C GLY A 162 -6.31 23.60 10.80
N ASP A 163 -6.61 24.16 11.96
CA ASP A 163 -5.71 24.27 13.12
C ASP A 163 -5.87 23.12 14.13
N LYS A 164 -6.85 22.22 13.92
CA LYS A 164 -7.17 21.14 14.86
C LYS A 164 -6.51 19.83 14.47
N LYS A 165 -5.68 19.29 15.37
CA LYS A 165 -5.17 17.93 15.24
C LYS A 165 -6.31 16.92 15.44
N ILE A 166 -6.43 15.95 14.55
CA ILE A 166 -7.34 14.81 14.70
C ILE A 166 -6.70 13.82 15.67
N VAL A 167 -7.44 13.45 16.73
CA VAL A 167 -6.99 12.54 17.78
C VAL A 167 -7.94 11.35 17.87
N THR A 168 -7.43 10.14 17.82
CA THR A 168 -8.24 8.93 17.92
C THR A 168 -7.80 8.05 19.09
N LYS A 169 -8.68 7.16 19.56
CA LYS A 169 -8.28 6.12 20.53
C LYS A 169 -7.24 5.13 20.02
N PHE A 170 -6.88 5.19 18.73
CA PHE A 170 -5.91 4.32 18.09
C PHE A 170 -4.54 4.96 17.94
N ASP A 171 -4.36 6.21 18.38
CA ASP A 171 -3.11 6.96 18.22
C ASP A 171 -1.91 6.22 18.83
N ASP A 172 -2.09 5.54 19.97
CA ASP A 172 -1.05 4.74 20.63
C ASP A 172 -0.58 3.53 19.79
N ALA A 173 -1.43 3.03 18.88
CA ALA A 173 -1.16 1.90 18.00
C ALA A 173 -1.17 2.30 16.52
N GLN A 174 -1.11 3.59 16.21
CA GLN A 174 -1.33 4.12 14.86
C GLN A 174 -0.32 3.56 13.85
N ASP A 175 0.95 3.48 14.23
CA ASP A 175 2.01 2.93 13.38
C ASP A 175 1.76 1.45 13.03
N GLU A 176 1.30 0.65 14.01
CA GLU A 176 0.98 -0.76 13.80
C GLU A 176 -0.26 -0.93 12.92
N ILE A 177 -1.29 -0.12 13.15
CA ILE A 177 -2.53 -0.15 12.37
C ILE A 177 -2.25 0.26 10.93
N MET A 178 -1.42 1.29 10.72
CA MET A 178 -1.00 1.69 9.39
C MET A 178 -0.24 0.57 8.68
N ALA A 179 0.67 -0.13 9.36
CA ALA A 179 1.36 -1.29 8.78
C ALA A 179 0.39 -2.43 8.42
N LEU A 180 -0.63 -2.68 9.26
CA LEU A 180 -1.68 -3.63 8.96
C LEU A 180 -2.52 -3.19 7.74
N MET A 181 -2.88 -1.92 7.65
CA MET A 181 -3.62 -1.36 6.51
C MET A 181 -2.80 -1.48 5.23
N LEU A 182 -1.53 -1.10 5.23
CA LEU A 182 -0.66 -1.24 4.05
C LEU A 182 -0.60 -2.68 3.53
N ARG A 183 -0.60 -3.66 4.45
CA ARG A 183 -0.53 -5.08 4.11
C ARG A 183 -1.87 -5.68 3.68
N TRP A 184 -2.97 -5.29 4.34
CA TRP A 184 -4.24 -6.03 4.25
C TRP A 184 -5.43 -5.22 3.76
N LEU A 185 -5.29 -3.91 3.57
CA LEU A 185 -6.35 -3.06 3.01
C LEU A 185 -6.83 -3.54 1.63
N PRO A 186 -5.98 -4.02 0.69
CA PRO A 186 -6.45 -4.55 -0.58
C PRO A 186 -7.39 -5.76 -0.41
N ALA A 187 -7.06 -6.68 0.50
CA ALA A 187 -7.89 -7.85 0.79
C ALA A 187 -9.25 -7.46 1.39
N TYR A 188 -9.23 -6.58 2.39
CA TYR A 188 -10.43 -6.01 3.00
C TYR A 188 -11.35 -5.35 1.96
N MET A 189 -10.79 -4.48 1.11
CA MET A 189 -11.56 -3.77 0.07
C MET A 189 -12.13 -4.72 -0.98
N ASN A 190 -11.38 -5.74 -1.39
CA ASN A 190 -11.88 -6.73 -2.34
C ASN A 190 -13.03 -7.56 -1.76
N GLU A 191 -12.94 -7.94 -0.50
CA GLU A 191 -14.02 -8.69 0.17
C GLU A 191 -15.27 -7.83 0.40
N LEU A 192 -15.13 -6.53 0.69
CA LEU A 192 -16.25 -5.59 0.73
C LEU A 192 -16.96 -5.51 -0.63
N ARG A 193 -16.18 -5.33 -1.71
CA ARG A 193 -16.70 -5.20 -3.08
C ARG A 193 -17.43 -6.46 -3.54
N THR A 194 -16.86 -7.63 -3.24
CA THR A 194 -17.46 -8.93 -3.58
C THR A 194 -18.56 -9.36 -2.61
N LYS A 195 -18.77 -8.60 -1.53
CA LYS A 195 -19.68 -8.91 -0.41
C LYS A 195 -19.31 -10.20 0.35
N ALA A 196 -18.08 -10.70 0.17
CA ALA A 196 -17.56 -11.80 0.96
C ALA A 196 -17.40 -11.40 2.43
N TYR A 197 -17.08 -10.12 2.68
CA TYR A 197 -17.16 -9.48 3.98
C TYR A 197 -18.25 -8.41 3.98
N THR A 198 -19.04 -8.34 5.06
CA THR A 198 -20.07 -7.32 5.25
C THR A 198 -19.83 -6.62 6.59
N PRO A 199 -19.67 -5.29 6.62
CA PRO A 199 -19.51 -4.54 7.86
C PRO A 199 -20.69 -4.79 8.82
N PRO A 200 -20.47 -4.73 10.14
CA PRO A 200 -21.55 -4.88 11.10
C PRO A 200 -22.64 -3.82 10.90
N ARG A 201 -23.93 -4.19 10.96
CA ARG A 201 -25.06 -3.23 10.83
C ARG A 201 -24.94 -2.02 11.76
N LYS A 202 -24.36 -2.20 12.95
CA LYS A 202 -24.11 -1.13 13.92
C LYS A 202 -23.13 -0.08 13.37
N MET A 203 -22.10 -0.50 12.65
CA MET A 203 -21.11 0.35 12.00
C MET A 203 -21.80 1.23 10.96
N GLU A 204 -22.57 0.63 10.05
CA GLU A 204 -23.31 1.37 9.01
C GLU A 204 -24.28 2.40 9.59
N LEU A 205 -25.03 2.01 10.63
CA LEU A 205 -25.95 2.93 11.31
C LEU A 205 -25.20 4.07 11.99
N SER A 206 -24.04 3.80 12.59
CA SER A 206 -23.22 4.82 13.23
C SER A 206 -22.69 5.83 12.21
N LEU A 207 -22.16 5.36 11.07
CA LEU A 207 -21.72 6.23 9.98
C LEU A 207 -22.87 7.07 9.41
N LYS A 208 -24.02 6.46 9.13
CA LYS A 208 -25.22 7.17 8.66
C LYS A 208 -25.63 8.27 9.64
N ASN A 209 -25.70 7.96 10.93
CA ASN A 209 -26.07 8.93 11.96
C ASN A 209 -25.07 10.08 12.05
N ILE A 210 -23.76 9.78 11.95
CA ILE A 210 -22.70 10.78 11.97
C ILE A 210 -22.82 11.72 10.76
N LEU A 211 -23.01 11.18 9.55
CA LEU A 211 -23.17 11.99 8.34
C LEU A 211 -24.44 12.84 8.39
N SER A 212 -25.56 12.31 8.89
CA SER A 212 -26.77 13.10 9.12
C SER A 212 -26.52 14.24 10.11
N GLN A 213 -25.85 13.97 11.24
CA GLN A 213 -25.49 15.01 12.21
C GLN A 213 -24.55 16.07 11.63
N ALA A 214 -23.66 15.69 10.71
CA ALA A 214 -22.77 16.60 10.03
C ALA A 214 -23.54 17.55 9.11
N ALA A 215 -24.54 17.02 8.39
CA ALA A 215 -25.45 17.82 7.57
C ALA A 215 -26.26 18.79 8.45
N ASP A 216 -26.89 18.30 9.52
CA ASP A 216 -27.72 19.10 10.44
C ASP A 216 -26.92 20.24 11.10
N LYS A 217 -25.63 20.02 11.34
CA LYS A 217 -24.71 21.01 11.94
C LYS A 217 -24.03 21.91 10.92
N ASN A 218 -24.35 21.77 9.63
CA ASN A 218 -23.76 22.52 8.52
C ASN A 218 -22.22 22.43 8.48
N TYR A 219 -21.67 21.24 8.73
CA TYR A 219 -20.22 21.01 8.71
C TYR A 219 -19.64 20.83 7.31
N PHE A 220 -20.47 20.48 6.32
CA PHE A 220 -20.04 20.40 4.94
C PHE A 220 -19.84 21.80 4.35
N TYR A 221 -18.81 21.97 3.54
CA TYR A 221 -18.50 23.22 2.83
C TYR A 221 -18.16 24.41 3.75
N GLU A 222 -17.74 24.19 5.00
CA GLU A 222 -17.25 25.24 5.90
C GLU A 222 -15.92 25.85 5.41
N THR A 223 -15.14 25.07 4.68
CA THR A 223 -13.97 25.50 3.91
C THR A 223 -14.17 25.12 2.44
N MET A 224 -13.45 25.78 1.54
CA MET A 224 -13.49 25.44 0.12
C MET A 224 -13.06 23.97 -0.07
N PRO A 225 -13.94 23.11 -0.59
CA PRO A 225 -13.58 21.74 -0.87
C PRO A 225 -12.37 21.67 -1.78
N ASN A 226 -11.42 20.83 -1.39
CA ASN A 226 -10.27 20.45 -2.19
C ASN A 226 -10.10 18.96 -2.01
N LEU A 227 -9.16 18.33 -2.71
CA LEU A 227 -9.27 16.90 -2.81
C LEU A 227 -8.72 16.07 -1.63
N GLY A 228 -7.92 16.71 -0.75
CA GLY A 228 -7.65 16.18 0.60
C GLY A 228 -8.74 16.43 1.64
N ASN A 229 -9.70 17.28 1.31
CA ASN A 229 -10.87 17.58 2.15
C ASN A 229 -12.10 17.80 1.24
N PRO A 230 -12.59 16.74 0.58
CA PRO A 230 -13.63 16.86 -0.45
C PRO A 230 -14.97 17.32 0.09
N LEU A 231 -15.15 17.25 1.41
CA LEU A 231 -16.35 17.68 2.11
C LEU A 231 -16.25 19.12 2.63
N GLY A 232 -15.11 19.80 2.41
CA GLY A 232 -14.91 21.19 2.86
C GLY A 232 -15.00 21.33 4.38
N LEU A 233 -14.56 20.33 5.13
CA LEU A 233 -14.65 20.29 6.59
C LEU A 233 -13.69 21.30 7.25
N SER A 234 -14.08 21.92 8.36
CA SER A 234 -13.19 22.79 9.16
C SER A 234 -12.82 22.14 10.48
N GLY A 235 -11.89 22.73 11.25
CA GLY A 235 -11.55 22.26 12.60
C GLY A 235 -12.75 22.11 13.55
N ARG A 236 -13.88 22.80 13.31
CA ARG A 236 -15.14 22.59 14.06
C ARG A 236 -15.71 21.19 13.93
N SER A 237 -15.43 20.54 12.81
CA SER A 237 -15.88 19.18 12.50
C SER A 237 -14.85 18.11 12.88
N ALA A 238 -13.73 18.48 13.51
CA ALA A 238 -12.72 17.51 13.97
C ALA A 238 -13.32 16.35 14.80
N PRO A 239 -14.22 16.59 15.78
CA PRO A 239 -14.82 15.48 16.55
C PRO A 239 -15.68 14.52 15.73
N LEU A 240 -16.16 14.98 14.56
CA LEU A 240 -16.87 14.13 13.61
C LEU A 240 -15.88 13.23 12.86
N VAL A 241 -14.81 13.83 12.35
CA VAL A 241 -13.74 13.13 11.61
C VAL A 241 -13.05 12.09 12.48
N GLU A 242 -12.76 12.41 13.74
CA GLU A 242 -12.22 11.48 14.73
C GLU A 242 -13.10 10.23 14.85
N LYS A 243 -14.42 10.40 15.00
CA LYS A 243 -15.37 9.28 15.09
C LYS A 243 -15.46 8.47 13.80
N ILE A 244 -15.45 9.12 12.64
CA ILE A 244 -15.45 8.42 11.35
C ILE A 244 -14.19 7.56 11.24
N GLN A 245 -13.03 8.13 11.52
CA GLN A 245 -11.76 7.44 11.48
C GLN A 245 -11.73 6.26 12.45
N GLU A 246 -12.20 6.43 13.68
CA GLU A 246 -12.31 5.34 14.65
C GLU A 246 -13.21 4.20 14.14
N ILE A 247 -14.37 4.52 13.57
CA ILE A 247 -15.31 3.50 13.08
C ILE A 247 -14.71 2.71 11.92
N LEU A 248 -14.02 3.39 11.00
CA LEU A 248 -13.38 2.75 9.84
C LEU A 248 -12.20 1.87 10.29
N ILE A 249 -11.37 2.35 11.22
CA ILE A 249 -10.28 1.55 11.79
C ILE A 249 -10.82 0.33 12.55
N GLU A 250 -11.89 0.50 13.34
CA GLU A 250 -12.53 -0.61 14.05
C GLU A 250 -13.02 -1.71 13.11
N ASP A 251 -13.67 -1.34 12.00
CA ASP A 251 -14.19 -2.30 11.03
C ASP A 251 -13.06 -3.07 10.34
N PHE A 252 -12.01 -2.36 9.92
CA PHE A 252 -10.83 -2.98 9.33
C PHE A 252 -10.13 -3.95 10.31
N LEU A 253 -9.95 -3.55 11.57
CA LEU A 253 -9.37 -4.43 12.58
C LEU A 253 -10.28 -5.62 12.90
N ALA A 254 -11.61 -5.45 12.86
CA ALA A 254 -12.56 -6.55 13.02
C ALA A 254 -12.43 -7.57 11.89
N PHE A 255 -12.31 -7.10 10.64
CA PHE A 255 -12.03 -7.94 9.49
C PHE A 255 -10.76 -8.79 9.70
N LEU A 256 -9.64 -8.16 10.11
CA LEU A 256 -8.38 -8.89 10.35
C LEU A 256 -8.46 -9.90 11.50
N ALA A 257 -9.11 -9.50 12.59
CA ALA A 257 -9.31 -10.34 13.75
C ALA A 257 -10.10 -11.61 13.38
N VAL A 258 -11.16 -11.45 12.59
CA VAL A 258 -12.06 -12.54 12.17
C VAL A 258 -11.43 -13.43 11.10
N ARG A 259 -10.82 -12.84 10.07
CA ARG A 259 -10.32 -13.59 8.90
C ARG A 259 -8.96 -14.20 9.12
N GLN A 260 -8.07 -13.45 9.77
CA GLN A 260 -6.64 -13.77 9.83
C GLN A 260 -6.16 -14.05 11.27
N GLY A 261 -7.00 -13.79 12.28
CA GLY A 261 -6.58 -13.85 13.68
C GLY A 261 -5.50 -12.81 14.03
N ILE A 262 -5.38 -11.74 13.23
CA ILE A 262 -4.35 -10.72 13.36
C ILE A 262 -4.88 -9.53 14.18
N TYR A 263 -4.03 -9.03 15.08
CA TYR A 263 -4.28 -7.87 15.93
C TYR A 263 -3.04 -6.96 15.94
N PRO A 264 -3.17 -5.68 16.33
CA PRO A 264 -2.02 -4.87 16.68
C PRO A 264 -1.16 -5.58 17.74
N GLN A 265 0.15 -5.50 17.60
CA GLN A 265 1.10 -6.20 18.46
C GLN A 265 1.11 -5.64 19.89
N SER A 266 0.89 -4.34 20.00
CA SER A 266 0.72 -3.61 21.26
C SER A 266 -0.48 -4.07 22.11
N TRP A 267 -1.44 -4.80 21.53
CA TRP A 267 -2.63 -5.22 22.26
C TRP A 267 -2.36 -6.44 23.15
N ASN A 268 -2.77 -6.33 24.41
CA ASN A 268 -2.80 -7.45 25.34
C ASN A 268 -4.01 -8.38 25.10
N ASP A 269 -4.00 -9.54 25.75
CA ASP A 269 -5.02 -10.57 25.51
C ASP A 269 -6.42 -10.13 25.95
N ASP A 270 -6.53 -9.29 26.98
CA ASP A 270 -7.79 -8.72 27.42
C ASP A 270 -8.36 -7.73 26.38
N GLN A 271 -7.51 -6.91 25.76
CA GLN A 271 -7.89 -5.99 24.68
C GLN A 271 -8.39 -6.77 23.47
N LYS A 272 -7.64 -7.80 23.03
CA LYS A 272 -8.05 -8.68 21.91
C LYS A 272 -9.39 -9.36 22.19
N LYS A 273 -9.54 -9.94 23.38
CA LYS A 273 -10.77 -10.64 23.80
C LYS A 273 -11.96 -9.69 23.91
N ASN A 274 -11.77 -8.51 24.48
CA ASN A 274 -12.83 -7.51 24.60
C ASN A 274 -13.22 -6.90 23.26
N PHE A 275 -12.26 -6.77 22.33
CA PHE A 275 -12.52 -6.32 20.98
C PHE A 275 -13.36 -7.34 20.20
N LEU A 276 -12.95 -8.61 20.20
CA LEU A 276 -13.72 -9.69 19.56
C LEU A 276 -15.15 -9.81 20.09
N LYS A 277 -15.34 -9.71 21.42
CA LYS A 277 -16.67 -9.76 22.05
C LYS A 277 -17.63 -8.67 21.56
N LYS A 278 -17.10 -7.54 21.08
CA LYS A 278 -17.89 -6.41 20.56
C LYS A 278 -18.28 -6.62 19.10
N GLN A 279 -17.64 -7.57 18.41
CA GLN A 279 -17.94 -7.88 17.01
C GLN A 279 -19.10 -8.90 16.93
N PRO A 280 -19.95 -8.80 15.90
CA PRO A 280 -21.01 -9.79 15.70
C PRO A 280 -20.42 -11.19 15.55
N PRO A 281 -21.12 -12.24 16.02
CA PRO A 281 -20.70 -13.61 15.78
C PRO A 281 -20.61 -13.84 14.27
N THR A 282 -19.48 -14.36 13.81
CA THR A 282 -19.25 -14.74 12.42
C THR A 282 -20.38 -15.63 11.91
N ALA A 283 -21.01 -15.20 10.81
CA ALA A 283 -21.92 -16.03 10.03
C ALA A 283 -21.14 -17.02 9.15
#